data_AF-A0A6M4M9U7-F1
#
_entry.id   AF-A0A6M4M9U7-F1
#
_cell.length_a   1.000
_cell.length_b   1.000
_cell.length_c   1.000
_cell.angle_alpha   90.00
_cell.angle_beta   90.00
_cell.angle_gamma   90.00
#
_symmetry.space_group_name_H-M   'P 1'
#
loop_
_entity.id
_entity.type
_entity.pdbx_description
1 polymer ?
#
loop_
_entity_poly.entity_id
_entity_poly.type
_entity_poly.pdbx_seq_one_letter_code
_entity_poly.pdbx_strand_id
1 'polypeptide(L)'
;MQAPETLVDLDFGLSQLGGNKSLLLTLLQKFAREYEQTPAKLEACFTQQDWQQARRYIHTLKGVSGNMGCTSLHNCCLELENALENNSVSAPYNNFLAVLQQTFTVINKLSADIPAAAPPPEKVAFDPDARIALMEALKRGQFVSQQQLTDWLAASINDSDKRQAVKDAVNEFDYQTAIALLQE
;
A
#
# COMPACT_ATOMS: atom_id res chain seq x y z
N MET A 1 16.60 -26.00 0.66
CA MET A 1 15.52 -26.04 1.66
C MET A 1 14.54 -24.96 1.27
N GLN A 2 13.38 -25.33 0.72
CA GLN A 2 12.31 -24.36 0.45
C GLN A 2 11.70 -24.02 1.82
N ALA A 3 11.72 -22.74 2.20
CA ALA A 3 11.06 -22.24 3.40
C ALA A 3 9.57 -22.61 3.32
N PRO A 4 8.87 -22.83 4.45
CA PRO A 4 7.43 -23.02 4.42
C PRO A 4 6.79 -21.85 3.65
N GLU A 5 5.97 -22.16 2.65
CA GLU A 5 5.27 -21.16 1.85
C GLU A 5 4.26 -20.42 2.72
N THR A 6 4.71 -19.34 3.35
CA THR A 6 3.87 -18.45 4.12
C THR A 6 3.12 -17.53 3.17
N LEU A 7 1.79 -17.63 3.15
CA LEU A 7 0.92 -16.76 2.33
C LEU A 7 1.12 -15.27 2.65
N VAL A 8 1.18 -14.94 3.95
CA VAL A 8 1.42 -13.59 4.47
C VAL A 8 2.36 -13.68 5.67
N ASP A 9 3.60 -13.23 5.48
CA ASP A 9 4.61 -13.14 6.52
C ASP A 9 4.43 -11.85 7.32
N LEU A 10 3.68 -11.97 8.41
CA LEU A 10 3.37 -10.83 9.28
C LEU A 10 4.58 -10.32 10.04
N ASP A 11 5.54 -11.17 10.38
CA ASP A 11 6.75 -10.74 11.10
C ASP A 11 7.61 -9.87 10.19
N PHE A 12 7.83 -10.32 8.95
CA PHE A 12 8.48 -9.52 7.91
C PHE A 12 7.72 -8.21 7.68
N GLY A 13 6.41 -8.25 7.44
CA GLY A 13 5.60 -7.05 7.21
C GLY A 13 5.64 -6.06 8.38
N LEU A 14 5.65 -6.56 9.62
CA LEU A 14 5.77 -5.74 10.82
C LEU A 14 7.16 -5.08 10.91
N SER A 15 8.22 -5.83 10.59
CA SER A 15 9.59 -5.32 10.61
C SER A 15 9.79 -4.14 9.67
N GLN A 16 9.14 -4.15 8.51
CA GLN A 16 9.18 -3.06 7.54
C GLN A 16 8.52 -1.77 8.05
N LEU A 17 7.63 -1.89 9.03
CA LEU A 17 6.82 -0.78 9.57
C LEU A 17 7.20 -0.43 11.01
N GLY A 18 8.42 -0.81 11.45
CA GLY A 18 8.90 -0.52 12.80
C GLY A 18 8.03 -1.14 13.91
N GLY A 19 7.37 -2.27 13.63
CA GLY A 19 6.48 -2.96 14.55
C GLY A 19 5.04 -2.40 14.59
N ASN A 20 4.67 -1.47 13.71
CA ASN A 20 3.33 -0.90 13.70
C ASN A 20 2.29 -1.86 13.07
N LYS A 21 1.69 -2.69 13.93
CA LYS A 21 0.67 -3.68 13.54
C LYS A 21 -0.59 -3.07 12.95
N SER A 22 -1.06 -1.94 13.48
CA SER A 22 -2.27 -1.30 12.96
C SER A 22 -2.05 -0.81 11.54
N LEU A 23 -0.90 -0.17 11.27
CA LEU A 23 -0.53 0.29 9.93
C LEU A 23 -0.38 -0.88 8.95
N LEU A 24 0.26 -1.98 9.37
CA LEU A 24 0.39 -3.18 8.53
C LEU A 24 -0.97 -3.69 8.07
N LEU A 25 -1.92 -3.85 8.99
CA LEU A 25 -3.24 -4.38 8.66
C LEU A 25 -4.05 -3.44 7.77
N THR A 26 -3.94 -2.12 7.98
CA THR A 26 -4.53 -1.10 7.09
C THR A 26 -3.97 -1.20 5.67
N LEU A 27 -2.64 -1.34 5.54
CA LEU A 27 -1.98 -1.47 4.24
C LEU A 27 -2.37 -2.78 3.54
N LEU A 28 -2.42 -3.89 4.27
CA LEU A 28 -2.87 -5.18 3.74
C LEU A 28 -4.33 -5.11 3.26
N GLN A 29 -5.23 -4.46 4.01
CA GLN A 29 -6.60 -4.24 3.56
C GLN A 29 -6.66 -3.38 2.29
N LYS A 30 -5.90 -2.27 2.24
CA LYS A 30 -5.85 -1.41 1.06
C LYS A 30 -5.35 -2.20 -0.16
N PHE A 31 -4.30 -2.99 0.03
CA PHE A 31 -3.77 -3.90 -0.98
C PHE A 31 -4.85 -4.86 -1.49
N ALA A 32 -5.58 -5.55 -0.60
CA ALA A 32 -6.62 -6.48 -1.01
C ALA A 32 -7.73 -5.82 -1.86
N ARG A 33 -8.14 -4.59 -1.51
CA ARG A 33 -9.13 -3.82 -2.28
C ARG A 33 -8.56 -3.31 -3.61
N GLU A 34 -7.34 -2.78 -3.62
CA GLU A 34 -6.73 -2.21 -4.83
C GLU A 34 -6.54 -3.27 -5.93
N TYR A 35 -6.21 -4.50 -5.53
CA TYR A 35 -5.91 -5.60 -6.44
C TYR A 35 -7.04 -6.63 -6.59
N GLU A 36 -8.23 -6.39 -6.03
CA GLU A 36 -9.38 -7.29 -6.16
C GLU A 36 -9.76 -7.55 -7.63
N GLN A 37 -9.64 -6.52 -8.47
CA GLN A 37 -10.00 -6.54 -9.90
C GLN A 37 -8.85 -7.05 -10.79
N THR A 38 -7.74 -7.51 -10.22
CA THR A 38 -6.59 -7.99 -10.98
C THR A 38 -6.94 -9.16 -11.93
N PRO A 39 -7.71 -10.18 -11.51
CA PRO A 39 -8.12 -11.27 -12.41
C PRO A 39 -8.80 -10.75 -13.68
N ALA A 40 -9.83 -9.92 -13.52
CA ALA A 40 -10.60 -9.35 -14.63
C ALA A 40 -9.73 -8.48 -15.56
N LYS A 41 -8.82 -7.68 -15.00
CA LYS A 41 -7.87 -6.87 -15.80
C LYS A 41 -6.92 -7.74 -16.62
N LEU A 42 -6.43 -8.85 -16.04
CA LEU A 42 -5.55 -9.78 -16.75
C LEU A 42 -6.28 -10.54 -17.85
N GLU A 43 -7.51 -11.01 -17.60
CA GLU A 43 -8.34 -11.67 -18.62
C GLU A 43 -8.62 -10.74 -19.81
N ALA A 44 -8.90 -9.46 -19.53
CA ALA A 44 -9.05 -8.45 -20.57
C ALA A 44 -7.78 -8.27 -21.40
N CYS A 45 -6.60 -8.22 -20.75
CA CYS A 45 -5.32 -8.14 -21.45
C CYS A 45 -5.07 -9.38 -22.32
N PHE A 46 -5.35 -10.59 -21.82
CA PHE A 46 -5.17 -11.83 -22.57
C PHE A 46 -6.09 -11.89 -23.80
N THR A 47 -7.35 -11.49 -23.63
CA THR A 47 -8.33 -11.44 -24.72
C THR A 47 -7.92 -10.44 -25.81
N GLN A 48 -7.37 -9.30 -25.41
CA GLN A 48 -6.87 -8.27 -26.33
C GLN A 48 -5.45 -8.55 -26.85
N GLN A 49 -4.83 -9.65 -26.41
CA GLN A 49 -3.43 -9.98 -26.67
C GLN A 49 -2.45 -8.86 -26.26
N ASP A 50 -2.83 -8.04 -25.27
CA ASP A 50 -1.99 -6.98 -24.71
C ASP A 50 -1.06 -7.56 -23.63
N TRP A 51 -0.10 -8.35 -24.08
CA TRP A 51 0.89 -9.00 -23.22
C TRP A 51 1.78 -8.01 -22.48
N GLN A 52 2.01 -6.82 -23.07
CA GLN A 52 2.82 -5.79 -22.44
C GLN A 52 2.12 -5.22 -21.20
N GLN A 53 0.82 -4.92 -21.31
CA GLN A 53 0.03 -4.43 -20.18
C GLN A 53 -0.14 -5.51 -19.10
N ALA A 54 -0.36 -6.77 -19.49
CA ALA A 54 -0.42 -7.89 -18.55
C ALA A 54 0.88 -8.01 -17.73
N ARG A 55 2.05 -7.95 -18.39
CA ARG A 55 3.35 -7.99 -17.71
C ARG A 55 3.53 -6.84 -16.74
N ARG A 56 3.15 -5.61 -17.13
CA ARG A 56 3.23 -4.45 -16.23
C ARG A 56 2.39 -4.65 -14.97
N TYR A 57 1.16 -5.16 -15.12
CA TYR A 57 0.31 -5.45 -13.97
C TYR A 57 0.93 -6.48 -13.03
N ILE A 58 1.43 -7.59 -13.57
CA ILE A 58 2.08 -8.63 -12.76
C ILE A 58 3.37 -8.12 -12.13
N HIS A 59 4.16 -7.33 -12.84
CA HIS A 59 5.39 -6.73 -12.32
C HIS A 59 5.12 -5.80 -11.14
N THR A 60 4.10 -4.94 -11.25
CA THR A 60 3.68 -4.07 -10.15
C THR A 60 3.19 -4.90 -8.96
N LEU A 61 2.33 -5.89 -9.21
CA LEU A 61 1.80 -6.73 -8.14
C LEU A 61 2.91 -7.52 -7.43
N LYS A 62 3.90 -8.04 -8.17
CA LYS A 62 5.10 -8.68 -7.62
C LYS A 62 5.84 -7.76 -6.64
N GLY A 63 6.07 -6.51 -7.03
CA GLY A 63 6.76 -5.53 -6.19
C GLY A 63 5.99 -5.23 -4.91
N VAL A 64 4.68 -4.99 -5.04
CA VAL A 64 3.83 -4.67 -3.88
C VAL A 64 3.66 -5.87 -2.95
N SER A 65 3.44 -7.07 -3.48
CA SER A 65 3.30 -8.29 -2.67
C SER A 65 4.58 -8.61 -1.90
N GLY A 66 5.75 -8.37 -2.49
CA GLY A 66 7.04 -8.52 -1.82
C GLY A 66 7.21 -7.55 -0.64
N ASN A 67 6.88 -6.27 -0.85
CA ASN A 67 6.95 -5.25 0.21
C ASN A 67 5.97 -5.50 1.36
N MET A 68 4.84 -6.17 1.09
CA MET A 68 3.81 -6.48 2.08
C MET A 68 4.00 -7.83 2.77
N GLY A 69 5.08 -8.57 2.48
CA GLY A 69 5.32 -9.90 3.03
C GLY A 69 4.36 -10.98 2.48
N CYS A 70 3.68 -10.73 1.36
CA CYS A 70 2.82 -11.70 0.69
C CYS A 70 3.67 -12.66 -0.16
N THR A 71 4.47 -13.50 0.49
CA THR A 71 5.58 -14.25 -0.11
C THR A 71 5.12 -15.25 -1.16
N SER A 72 4.08 -16.05 -0.89
CA SER A 72 3.53 -16.98 -1.90
C SER A 72 2.98 -16.25 -3.13
N LEU A 73 2.33 -15.09 -2.93
CA LEU A 73 1.81 -14.30 -4.04
C LEU A 73 2.94 -13.68 -4.86
N HIS A 74 4.00 -13.20 -4.21
CA HIS A 74 5.20 -12.70 -4.88
C HIS A 74 5.82 -13.77 -5.79
N ASN A 75 5.96 -15.00 -5.29
CA ASN A 75 6.49 -16.11 -6.07
C ASN A 75 5.59 -16.45 -7.28
N CYS A 76 4.27 -16.51 -7.09
CA CYS A 76 3.34 -16.73 -8.19
C CYS A 76 3.40 -15.62 -9.24
N CYS A 77 3.61 -14.37 -8.84
CA CYS A 77 3.80 -13.27 -9.79
C CYS A 77 5.09 -13.45 -10.59
N LEU A 78 6.18 -13.91 -9.97
CA LEU A 78 7.43 -14.20 -10.66
C LEU A 78 7.27 -15.34 -11.67
N GLU A 79 6.58 -16.42 -11.31
CA GLU A 79 6.28 -17.52 -12.23
C GLU A 79 5.39 -17.07 -13.39
N LEU A 80 4.35 -16.28 -13.11
CA LEU A 80 3.44 -15.77 -14.14
C LEU A 80 4.14 -14.74 -15.06
N GLU A 81 5.02 -13.89 -14.53
CA GLU A 81 5.83 -12.96 -15.31
C GLU A 81 6.69 -13.72 -16.34
N ASN A 82 7.38 -14.78 -15.90
CA ASN A 82 8.17 -15.66 -16.79
C ASN A 82 7.30 -16.40 -17.81
N ALA A 83 6.10 -16.82 -17.42
CA ALA A 83 5.16 -17.51 -18.31
C ALA A 83 4.62 -16.61 -19.43
N LEU A 84 4.42 -15.32 -19.12
CA LEU A 84 4.08 -14.28 -20.10
C LEU A 84 5.21 -14.00 -21.10
N GLU A 85 6.44 -14.43 -20.82
CA GLU A 85 7.55 -14.39 -21.76
C GLU A 85 7.54 -15.53 -22.77
N ASN A 86 7.06 -16.69 -22.33
CA ASN A 86 7.13 -17.94 -23.08
C ASN A 86 5.76 -18.41 -23.62
N ASN A 87 4.75 -17.53 -23.60
CA ASN A 87 3.36 -17.82 -24.00
C ASN A 87 2.74 -19.08 -23.34
N SER A 88 3.23 -19.45 -22.15
CA SER A 88 2.82 -20.67 -21.43
C SER A 88 2.01 -20.32 -20.19
N VAL A 89 1.00 -19.48 -20.37
CA VAL A 89 0.37 -18.68 -19.30
C VAL A 89 -0.68 -19.46 -18.50
N SER A 90 -1.31 -20.49 -19.08
CA SER A 90 -2.49 -21.14 -18.49
C SER A 90 -2.29 -21.71 -17.08
N ALA A 91 -1.29 -22.58 -16.88
CA ALA A 91 -1.07 -23.19 -15.56
C ALA A 91 -0.55 -22.18 -14.51
N PRO A 92 0.45 -21.32 -14.82
CA PRO A 92 0.91 -20.28 -13.89
C PRO A 92 -0.18 -19.27 -13.52
N TYR A 93 -1.06 -18.93 -14.46
CA TYR A 93 -2.18 -18.03 -14.20
C TYR A 93 -3.21 -18.64 -13.25
N ASN A 94 -3.57 -19.90 -13.43
CA ASN A 94 -4.48 -20.59 -12.52
C ASN A 94 -3.92 -20.70 -11.10
N ASN A 95 -2.62 -20.98 -10.97
CA ASN A 95 -1.95 -20.99 -9.67
C ASN A 95 -1.96 -19.60 -9.01
N PHE A 96 -1.60 -18.57 -9.79
CA PHE A 96 -1.65 -17.18 -9.35
C PHE A 96 -3.05 -16.77 -8.84
N LEU A 97 -4.12 -17.13 -9.56
CA LEU A 97 -5.49 -16.84 -9.13
C LEU A 97 -5.84 -17.50 -7.80
N ALA A 98 -5.49 -18.77 -7.63
CA ALA A 98 -5.75 -19.50 -6.39
C ALA A 98 -5.03 -18.85 -5.21
N VAL A 99 -3.75 -18.52 -5.37
CA VAL A 99 -2.94 -17.89 -4.32
C VAL A 99 -3.43 -16.47 -4.02
N LEU A 100 -3.77 -15.67 -5.04
CA LEU A 100 -4.33 -14.32 -4.86
C LEU A 100 -5.59 -14.36 -3.98
N GLN A 101 -6.53 -15.25 -4.29
CA GLN A 101 -7.76 -15.42 -3.53
C GLN A 101 -7.52 -15.89 -2.08
N GLN A 102 -6.57 -16.81 -1.89
CA GLN A 102 -6.17 -17.27 -0.56
C GLN A 102 -5.53 -16.14 0.25
N THR A 103 -4.63 -15.36 -0.35
CA THR A 103 -4.00 -14.19 0.28
C THR A 103 -5.06 -13.17 0.71
N PHE A 104 -6.02 -12.82 -0.16
CA PHE A 104 -7.10 -11.91 0.20
C PHE A 104 -7.99 -12.47 1.32
N THR A 105 -8.29 -13.76 1.30
CA THR A 105 -9.03 -14.42 2.38
C THR A 105 -8.30 -14.31 3.72
N VAL A 106 -6.98 -14.53 3.73
CA VAL A 106 -6.15 -14.38 4.93
C VAL A 106 -6.15 -12.92 5.42
N ILE A 107 -5.92 -11.96 4.53
CA ILE A 107 -5.94 -10.53 4.85
C ILE A 107 -7.28 -10.10 5.46
N ASN A 108 -8.40 -10.52 4.87
CA ASN A 108 -9.73 -10.20 5.37
C ASN A 108 -9.98 -10.82 6.75
N LYS A 109 -9.50 -12.04 7.02
CA LYS A 109 -9.58 -12.66 8.34
C LYS A 109 -8.73 -11.93 9.39
N LEU A 110 -7.51 -11.52 9.03
CA LEU A 110 -6.60 -10.80 9.91
C LEU A 110 -7.14 -9.44 10.35
N SER A 111 -7.97 -8.84 9.50
CA SER A 111 -8.53 -7.52 9.73
C SER A 111 -9.98 -7.54 10.23
N ALA A 112 -10.61 -8.71 10.33
CA ALA A 112 -11.90 -8.90 10.99
C ALA A 112 -11.85 -8.69 12.51
N ASP A 113 -10.66 -8.77 13.11
CA ASP A 113 -10.42 -8.52 14.55
C ASP A 113 -10.20 -7.03 14.86
N ILE A 114 -10.00 -6.21 13.82
CA ILE A 114 -9.97 -4.76 13.95
C ILE A 114 -11.41 -4.30 13.82
N PRO A 115 -12.02 -3.64 14.83
CA PRO A 115 -13.32 -3.02 14.64
C PRO A 115 -13.19 -2.13 13.42
N ALA A 116 -14.05 -2.35 12.42
CA ALA A 116 -14.01 -1.69 11.12
C ALA A 116 -13.78 -0.18 11.34
N ALA A 117 -12.52 0.24 11.24
CA ALA A 117 -12.21 1.63 11.08
C ALA A 117 -12.86 1.98 9.75
N ALA A 118 -13.85 2.85 9.85
CA ALA A 118 -14.75 3.26 8.81
C ALA A 118 -14.01 3.50 7.48
N PRO A 119 -14.72 3.41 6.33
CA PRO A 119 -14.16 3.90 5.06
C PRO A 119 -13.51 5.27 5.28
N PRO A 120 -12.41 5.59 4.57
CA PRO A 120 -11.77 6.90 4.71
C PRO A 120 -12.86 7.95 4.59
N PRO A 121 -12.95 8.91 5.54
CA PRO A 121 -14.00 9.90 5.48
C PRO A 121 -13.78 10.73 4.22
N GLU A 122 -14.54 10.41 3.18
CA GLU A 122 -14.89 11.31 2.08
C GLU A 122 -15.72 12.44 2.68
N LYS A 123 -15.00 13.35 3.36
CA LYS A 123 -15.33 14.68 3.84
C LYS A 123 -14.18 15.04 4.77
N VAL A 124 -13.28 15.87 4.26
CA VAL A 124 -12.18 16.46 5.03
C VAL A 124 -12.78 17.38 6.09
N ALA A 125 -13.18 16.77 7.20
CA ALA A 125 -13.39 17.46 8.45
C ALA A 125 -12.01 17.59 9.11
N PHE A 126 -11.78 18.74 9.74
CA PHE A 126 -10.57 19.02 10.49
C PHE A 126 -10.26 17.86 11.45
N ASP A 127 -9.16 17.14 11.20
CA ASP A 127 -8.74 16.00 12.00
C ASP A 127 -7.55 16.42 12.89
N PRO A 128 -7.80 16.69 14.19
CA PRO A 128 -6.75 17.15 15.09
C PRO A 128 -5.66 16.09 15.32
N ASP A 129 -5.94 14.81 15.04
CA ASP A 129 -4.98 13.72 15.19
C ASP A 129 -3.94 13.73 14.05
N ALA A 130 -4.37 14.06 12.81
CA ALA A 130 -3.48 14.24 11.67
C ALA A 130 -2.45 15.36 11.89
N ARG A 131 -2.87 16.46 12.56
CA ARG A 131 -1.98 17.59 12.90
C ARG A 131 -0.91 17.17 13.90
N ILE A 132 -1.31 16.42 14.93
CA ILE A 132 -0.40 15.91 15.96
C ILE A 132 0.59 14.91 15.36
N ALA A 133 0.10 13.97 14.54
CA ALA A 133 0.92 12.98 13.85
C ALA A 133 1.97 13.62 12.93
N LEU A 134 1.58 14.65 12.16
CA LEU A 134 2.50 15.41 11.32
C LEU A 134 3.55 16.13 12.17
N MET A 135 3.16 16.80 13.25
CA MET A 135 4.10 17.49 14.14
C MET A 135 5.09 16.52 14.80
N GLU A 136 4.64 15.35 15.25
CA GLU A 136 5.54 14.33 15.82
C GLU A 136 6.51 13.76 14.78
N ALA A 137 6.04 13.50 13.55
CA ALA A 137 6.90 13.02 12.47
C ALA A 137 8.00 14.04 12.14
N LEU A 138 7.65 15.33 12.04
CA LEU A 138 8.62 16.41 11.80
C LEU A 138 9.60 16.58 12.97
N LYS A 139 9.13 16.52 14.23
CA LYS A 139 9.99 16.59 15.43
C LYS A 139 11.00 15.45 15.50
N ARG A 140 10.61 14.26 15.04
CA ARG A 140 11.44 13.06 15.03
C ARG A 140 12.31 12.93 13.78
N GLY A 141 12.22 13.89 12.84
CA GLY A 141 12.92 13.82 11.55
C GLY A 141 12.51 12.60 10.72
N GLN A 142 11.30 12.09 10.94
CA GLN A 142 10.78 10.93 10.24
C GLN A 142 10.44 11.33 8.80
N PHE A 143 10.82 10.48 7.85
CA PHE A 143 10.45 10.68 6.45
C PHE A 143 8.93 10.61 6.28
N VAL A 144 8.34 11.70 5.80
CA VAL A 144 6.93 11.79 5.42
C VAL A 144 6.85 11.87 3.90
N SER A 145 6.10 10.95 3.28
CA SER A 145 5.94 10.97 1.83
C SER A 145 5.11 12.19 1.37
N GLN A 146 5.32 12.67 0.13
CA GLN A 146 4.59 13.82 -0.42
C GLN A 146 3.06 13.65 -0.39
N GLN A 147 2.58 12.41 -0.60
CA GLN A 147 1.16 12.09 -0.56
C GLN A 147 0.61 12.14 0.87
N GLN A 148 1.35 11.57 1.83
CA GLN A 148 0.99 11.60 3.25
C GLN A 148 1.03 13.02 3.82
N LEU A 149 2.02 13.82 3.45
CA LEU A 149 2.11 15.23 3.80
C LEU A 149 0.90 16.01 3.28
N THR A 150 0.53 15.79 2.01
CA THR A 150 -0.62 16.48 1.40
C THR A 150 -1.94 16.09 2.06
N ASP A 151 -2.12 14.81 2.39
CA ASP A 151 -3.31 14.29 3.07
C ASP A 151 -3.45 14.86 4.49
N TRP A 152 -2.38 14.80 5.28
CA TRP A 152 -2.36 15.37 6.64
C TRP A 152 -2.57 16.87 6.65
N LEU A 153 -2.00 17.60 5.70
CA LEU A 153 -2.21 19.04 5.58
C LEU A 153 -3.63 19.39 5.16
N ALA A 154 -4.21 18.64 4.21
CA ALA A 154 -5.60 18.81 3.83
C ALA A 154 -6.54 18.60 5.03
N ALA A 155 -6.27 17.57 5.83
CA ALA A 155 -7.03 17.26 7.04
C ALA A 155 -6.79 18.23 8.21
N SER A 156 -5.63 18.89 8.29
CA SER A 156 -5.23 19.71 9.46
C SER A 156 -5.39 21.21 9.25
N ILE A 157 -5.32 21.69 8.01
CA ILE A 157 -5.31 23.13 7.70
C ILE A 157 -6.29 23.37 6.55
N ASN A 158 -7.31 24.20 6.77
CA ASN A 158 -8.25 24.59 5.72
C ASN A 158 -7.66 25.62 4.74
N ASP A 159 -6.76 26.46 5.23
CA ASP A 159 -6.09 27.53 4.48
C ASP A 159 -5.07 26.96 3.48
N SER A 160 -5.28 27.25 2.19
CA SER A 160 -4.45 26.67 1.12
C SER A 160 -3.04 27.26 1.06
N ASP A 161 -2.88 28.53 1.43
CA ASP A 161 -1.60 29.23 1.46
C ASP A 161 -0.74 28.70 2.62
N LYS A 162 -1.36 28.49 3.79
CA LYS A 162 -0.68 27.85 4.93
C LYS A 162 -0.26 26.41 4.63
N ARG A 163 -1.11 25.61 3.96
CA ARG A 163 -0.72 24.25 3.52
C ARG A 163 0.49 24.28 2.60
N GLN A 164 0.54 25.22 1.65
CA GLN A 164 1.65 25.33 0.71
C GLN A 164 2.94 25.76 1.42
N ALA A 165 2.87 26.70 2.36
CA ALA A 165 4.02 27.13 3.17
C ALA A 165 4.62 25.98 4.00
N VAL A 166 3.78 25.13 4.60
CA VAL A 166 4.26 23.94 5.33
C VAL A 166 4.90 22.93 4.37
N LYS A 167 4.33 22.72 3.18
CA LYS A 167 4.94 21.84 2.16
C LYS A 167 6.31 22.32 1.72
N ASP A 168 6.45 23.63 1.51
CA ASP A 168 7.70 24.25 1.08
C ASP A 168 8.78 24.07 2.15
N ALA A 169 8.46 24.42 3.40
CA ALA A 169 9.36 24.23 4.54
C ALA A 169 9.81 22.77 4.72
N VAL A 170 8.90 21.80 4.54
CA VAL A 170 9.27 20.37 4.60
C VAL A 170 10.17 19.96 3.42
N ASN A 171 9.93 20.47 2.22
CA ASN A 171 10.78 20.21 1.05
C ASN A 171 12.18 20.82 1.17
N GLU A 172 12.28 21.97 1.85
CA GLU A 172 13.56 22.64 2.16
C GLU A 172 14.24 22.05 3.40
N PHE A 173 13.70 20.98 4.00
CA PHE A 173 14.17 20.37 5.24
C PHE A 173 14.11 21.32 6.47
N ASP A 174 13.38 22.42 6.36
CA ASP A 174 13.13 23.39 7.43
C ASP A 174 11.96 22.94 8.31
N TYR A 175 12.19 21.86 9.05
CA TYR A 175 11.18 21.25 9.92
C TYR A 175 10.74 22.18 11.04
N GLN A 176 11.60 23.11 11.47
CA GLN A 176 11.31 24.05 12.54
C GLN A 176 10.24 25.06 12.10
N THR A 177 10.35 25.60 10.89
CA THR A 177 9.35 26.49 10.30
C THR A 177 8.05 25.74 10.01
N ALA A 178 8.14 24.51 9.50
CA ALA A 178 6.97 23.67 9.26
C ALA A 178 6.15 23.42 10.54
N ILE A 179 6.82 23.15 11.67
CA ILE A 179 6.17 22.93 12.97
C ILE A 179 5.54 24.24 13.50
N ALA A 180 6.22 25.38 13.35
CA ALA A 180 5.69 26.67 13.82
C ALA A 180 4.39 27.05 13.09
N LEU A 181 4.35 26.87 11.76
CA LEU A 181 3.16 27.07 10.94
C LEU A 181 2.01 26.12 11.32
N LEU A 182 2.35 24.93 11.83
CA LEU A 182 1.41 23.95 12.37
C LEU A 182 1.01 24.22 13.82
N GLN A 183 1.47 25.28 14.48
CA GLN A 183 1.05 25.64 15.86
C GLN A 183 0.16 26.89 15.93
N GLU A 184 0.14 27.70 14.87
CA GLU A 184 -0.84 28.78 14.64
C GLU A 184 -2.25 28.26 14.31
#